data_AF-A0A0V0QJN3-F1
#
_entry.id   AF-A0A0V0QJN3-F1
#
_cell.length_a   1.000
_cell.length_b   1.000
_cell.length_c   1.000
_cell.angle_alpha   90.00
_cell.angle_beta   90.00
_cell.angle_gamma   90.00
#
_symmetry.space_group_name_H-M   'P 1'
#
loop_
_entity.id
_entity.type
_entity.pdbx_description
1 polymer ?
#
loop_
_entity_poly.entity_id
_entity_poly.type
_entity_poly.pdbx_seq_one_letter_code
_entity_poly.pdbx_strand_id
1 'polypeptide(L)'
;MYIEGNPLKHSELKRTLVEFSQCVVILANKGANDPDLEDKINIMYALSIKYEQDQIICVEELKLNLLAKTCLCPGFNTIISFLMKSSKPDFENNKKYKPSTKEWIDDYMYGMQNEIYEIQMEPEIFAGYSFSQISSQLYKQLQIILFAIEVPIFIDNQVENTVFINPADYLFENFTHVGYVIAHQNPEKSEIDKIKFSDQIQRDFQYPVLKKQSTVDYQLQSLIKQQQNLQHTPFYQNKAGIHALSLNQVQEKKFENHFIVYGILPSLKHLLMPFRAKSLETIHPILIMNQEPIPTSIWKQLNQFPKIYFIQGSPLDYKDLERACVSKALAFLILSKIQDEDEESTQAPIIDAETIFIYKKIQNLNP
;
A
#
# COMPACT_ATOMS: atom_id res chain seq x y z
N MET A 1 4.27 -19.49 -26.24
CA MET A 1 3.16 -19.99 -27.09
C MET A 1 2.08 -18.93 -27.05
N TYR A 2 1.50 -18.57 -28.20
CA TYR A 2 0.43 -17.59 -28.31
C TYR A 2 -0.77 -18.26 -28.98
N ILE A 3 -1.97 -18.02 -28.44
CA ILE A 3 -3.22 -18.58 -28.95
C ILE A 3 -4.19 -17.42 -29.10
N GLU A 4 -4.64 -17.16 -30.32
CA GLU A 4 -5.63 -16.11 -30.62
C GLU A 4 -7.04 -16.63 -30.36
N GLY A 5 -7.81 -16.00 -29.46
CA GLY A 5 -9.18 -16.42 -29.17
C GLY A 5 -9.93 -15.43 -28.27
N ASN A 6 -11.21 -15.70 -28.02
CA ASN A 6 -12.06 -14.90 -27.12
C ASN A 6 -12.38 -15.72 -25.85
N PRO A 7 -11.98 -15.26 -24.65
CA PRO A 7 -12.17 -16.00 -23.39
C PRO A 7 -13.64 -16.11 -22.94
N LEU A 8 -14.58 -15.40 -23.58
CA LEU A 8 -16.02 -15.57 -23.34
C LEU A 8 -16.59 -16.81 -24.03
N LYS A 9 -15.86 -17.40 -24.99
CA LYS A 9 -16.29 -18.61 -25.69
C LYS A 9 -15.73 -19.85 -25.00
N HIS A 10 -16.61 -20.72 -24.51
CA HIS A 10 -16.21 -21.95 -23.83
C HIS A 10 -15.36 -22.90 -24.71
N SER A 11 -15.55 -22.90 -26.04
CA SER A 11 -14.71 -23.67 -26.97
C SER A 11 -13.25 -23.19 -26.97
N GLU A 12 -13.03 -21.90 -26.81
CA GLU A 12 -11.70 -21.28 -26.78
C GLU A 12 -10.97 -21.60 -25.47
N LEU A 13 -11.69 -21.52 -24.34
CA LEU A 13 -11.16 -21.90 -23.02
C LEU A 13 -10.72 -23.37 -22.95
N LYS A 14 -11.46 -24.27 -23.61
CA LYS A 14 -11.06 -25.67 -23.77
C LYS A 14 -9.80 -25.81 -24.63
N ARG A 15 -9.71 -25.04 -25.71
CA ARG A 15 -8.53 -25.07 -26.60
C ARG A 15 -7.27 -24.57 -25.90
N THR A 16 -7.39 -23.64 -24.95
CA THR A 16 -6.28 -23.17 -24.11
C THR A 16 -6.02 -24.05 -22.89
N LEU A 17 -6.80 -25.13 -22.69
CA LEU A 17 -6.66 -26.07 -21.57
C LEU A 17 -6.71 -25.36 -20.21
N VAL A 18 -7.56 -24.34 -20.07
CA VAL A 18 -7.62 -23.50 -18.86
C VAL A 18 -7.94 -24.31 -17.60
N GLU A 19 -8.69 -25.41 -17.73
CA GLU A 19 -9.03 -26.33 -16.65
C GLU A 19 -7.81 -26.99 -16.00
N PHE A 20 -6.68 -27.06 -16.70
CA PHE A 20 -5.41 -27.61 -16.20
C PHE A 20 -4.39 -26.52 -15.86
N SER A 21 -4.74 -25.24 -16.06
CA SER A 21 -3.87 -24.13 -15.66
C SER A 21 -3.81 -24.02 -14.14
N GLN A 22 -2.69 -23.51 -13.59
CA GLN A 22 -2.55 -23.23 -12.15
C GLN A 22 -3.08 -21.84 -11.77
N CYS A 23 -3.11 -20.92 -12.73
CA CYS A 23 -3.49 -19.53 -12.54
C CYS A 23 -3.88 -18.92 -13.89
N VAL A 24 -4.87 -18.03 -13.87
CA VAL A 24 -5.19 -17.16 -14.99
C VAL A 24 -5.02 -15.72 -14.57
N VAL A 25 -4.24 -14.96 -15.33
CA VAL A 25 -4.03 -13.53 -15.11
C VAL A 25 -4.78 -12.76 -16.19
N ILE A 26 -5.75 -11.94 -15.77
CA ILE A 26 -6.47 -11.02 -16.64
C ILE A 26 -5.78 -9.67 -16.54
N LEU A 27 -5.21 -9.20 -17.66
CA LEU A 27 -4.53 -7.91 -17.74
C LEU A 27 -5.51 -6.86 -18.25
N ALA A 28 -5.62 -5.74 -17.52
CA ALA A 28 -6.42 -4.59 -17.93
C ALA A 28 -5.60 -3.60 -18.77
N ASN A 29 -6.22 -3.01 -19.79
CA ASN A 29 -5.62 -1.93 -20.54
C ASN A 29 -5.70 -0.60 -19.77
N LYS A 30 -4.56 -0.15 -19.24
CA LYS A 30 -4.46 1.11 -18.50
C LYS A 30 -4.74 2.36 -19.37
N GLY A 31 -4.55 2.27 -20.69
CA GLY A 31 -4.80 3.37 -21.64
C GLY A 31 -6.19 3.28 -22.30
N ALA A 32 -7.14 2.56 -21.73
CA ALA A 32 -8.48 2.46 -22.30
C ALA A 32 -9.22 3.81 -22.26
N ASN A 33 -9.87 4.19 -23.36
CA ASN A 33 -10.66 5.43 -23.45
C ASN A 33 -11.88 5.43 -22.51
N ASP A 34 -12.45 4.24 -22.25
CA ASP A 34 -13.51 4.05 -21.25
C ASP A 34 -13.05 3.00 -20.23
N PRO A 35 -12.44 3.44 -19.11
CA PRO A 35 -12.01 2.55 -18.03
C PRO A 35 -13.17 1.75 -17.42
N ASP A 36 -14.37 2.32 -17.34
CA ASP A 36 -15.54 1.62 -16.77
C ASP A 36 -16.01 0.48 -17.68
N LEU A 37 -15.89 0.64 -19.00
CA LEU A 37 -16.17 -0.42 -19.97
C LEU A 37 -15.10 -1.52 -19.93
N GLU A 38 -13.83 -1.14 -19.85
CA GLU A 38 -12.71 -2.07 -19.70
C GLU A 38 -12.86 -2.94 -18.44
N ASP A 39 -13.19 -2.32 -17.29
CA ASP A 39 -13.44 -3.04 -16.05
C ASP A 39 -14.63 -4.01 -16.17
N LYS A 40 -15.73 -3.60 -16.83
CA LYS A 40 -16.87 -4.50 -17.10
C LYS A 40 -16.45 -5.70 -17.94
N ILE A 41 -15.63 -5.50 -18.97
CA ILE A 41 -15.13 -6.59 -19.83
C ILE A 41 -14.26 -7.55 -19.01
N ASN A 42 -13.35 -7.02 -18.19
CA ASN A 42 -12.48 -7.84 -17.33
C ASN A 42 -13.26 -8.64 -16.29
N ILE A 43 -14.31 -8.06 -15.71
CA ILE A 43 -15.25 -8.77 -14.83
C ILE A 43 -15.95 -9.90 -15.60
N MET A 44 -16.40 -9.65 -16.83
CA MET A 44 -17.03 -10.69 -17.65
C MET A 44 -16.07 -11.84 -18.00
N TYR A 45 -14.79 -11.55 -18.22
CA TYR A 45 -13.76 -12.57 -18.40
C TYR A 45 -13.52 -13.39 -17.12
N ALA A 46 -13.44 -12.76 -15.95
CA ALA A 46 -13.31 -13.48 -14.68
C ALA A 46 -14.50 -14.43 -14.45
N LEU A 47 -15.72 -13.94 -14.71
CA LEU A 47 -16.95 -14.72 -14.58
C LEU A 47 -17.07 -15.89 -15.56
N SER A 48 -16.43 -15.83 -16.74
CA SER A 48 -16.46 -16.93 -17.72
C SER A 48 -15.50 -18.07 -17.36
N ILE A 49 -14.43 -17.77 -16.63
CA ILE A 49 -13.37 -18.72 -16.29
C ILE A 49 -13.68 -19.49 -14.99
N LYS A 50 -14.28 -18.82 -13.99
CA LYS A 50 -14.68 -19.38 -12.68
C LYS A 50 -13.58 -20.22 -12.01
N TYR A 51 -12.69 -19.55 -11.28
CA TYR A 51 -11.69 -20.17 -10.43
C TYR A 51 -12.15 -20.19 -8.96
N GLU A 52 -11.56 -21.04 -8.12
CA GLU A 52 -11.97 -21.15 -6.69
C GLU A 52 -11.45 -19.99 -5.82
N GLN A 53 -10.35 -19.36 -6.23
CA GLN A 53 -9.72 -18.26 -5.52
C GLN A 53 -9.44 -17.11 -6.47
N ASP A 54 -10.04 -15.95 -6.19
CA ASP A 54 -9.90 -14.73 -6.98
C ASP A 54 -9.09 -13.68 -6.22
N GLN A 55 -8.10 -13.09 -6.88
CA GLN A 55 -7.39 -11.90 -6.39
C GLN A 55 -7.60 -10.74 -7.35
N ILE A 56 -8.11 -9.62 -6.84
CA ILE A 56 -8.36 -8.40 -7.62
C ILE A 56 -7.37 -7.33 -7.17
N ILE A 57 -6.60 -6.81 -8.13
CA ILE A 57 -5.63 -5.74 -7.90
C ILE A 57 -6.19 -4.43 -8.45
N CYS A 58 -6.68 -3.55 -7.57
CA CYS A 58 -7.11 -2.20 -7.96
C CYS A 58 -5.90 -1.25 -8.05
N VAL A 59 -5.46 -0.99 -9.29
CA VAL A 59 -4.25 -0.18 -9.56
C VAL A 59 -4.40 1.26 -9.04
N GLU A 60 -5.57 1.88 -9.21
CA GLU A 60 -5.78 3.27 -8.78
C GLU A 60 -5.78 3.40 -7.26
N GLU A 61 -6.41 2.46 -6.55
CA GLU A 61 -6.38 2.40 -5.09
C GLU A 61 -4.94 2.25 -4.58
N LEU A 62 -4.17 1.30 -5.12
CA LEU A 62 -2.78 1.09 -4.75
C LEU A 62 -1.92 2.34 -5.01
N LYS A 63 -2.05 2.96 -6.19
CA LYS A 63 -1.31 4.17 -6.56
C LYS A 63 -1.58 5.31 -5.57
N LEU A 64 -2.85 5.58 -5.27
CA LEU A 64 -3.23 6.66 -4.36
C LEU A 64 -2.83 6.35 -2.91
N ASN A 65 -2.96 5.09 -2.46
CA ASN A 65 -2.51 4.69 -1.13
C ASN A 65 -0.99 4.88 -0.96
N LEU A 66 -0.19 4.45 -1.93
CA LEU A 66 1.28 4.60 -1.92
C LEU A 66 1.70 6.08 -1.96
N LEU A 67 0.98 6.90 -2.73
CA LEU A 67 1.23 8.34 -2.84
C LEU A 67 0.95 9.06 -1.51
N ALA A 68 -0.17 8.74 -0.86
CA ALA A 68 -0.48 9.26 0.47
C ALA A 68 0.53 8.82 1.53
N LYS A 69 0.94 7.54 1.52
CA LYS A 69 1.98 7.03 2.43
C LYS A 69 3.33 7.72 2.21
N THR A 70 3.68 8.07 0.97
CA THR A 70 4.90 8.85 0.66
C THR A 70 4.85 10.25 1.26
N CYS A 71 3.67 10.87 1.37
CA CYS A 71 3.51 12.17 2.04
C CYS A 71 3.66 12.07 3.56
N LEU A 72 3.34 10.91 4.15
CA LEU A 72 3.54 10.64 5.58
C LEU A 72 4.99 10.23 5.89
N CYS A 73 5.62 9.47 4.99
CA CYS A 73 6.98 8.98 5.10
C CYS A 73 7.68 9.08 3.73
N PRO A 74 8.50 10.12 3.51
CA PRO A 74 9.21 10.31 2.25
C PRO A 74 10.06 9.09 1.87
N GLY A 75 9.99 8.67 0.60
CA GLY A 75 10.73 7.51 0.10
C GLY A 75 10.01 6.16 0.26
N PHE A 76 8.86 6.11 0.95
CA PHE A 76 8.09 4.87 1.17
C PHE A 76 7.77 4.13 -0.14
N ASN A 77 7.21 4.82 -1.13
CA ASN A 77 6.88 4.20 -2.42
C ASN A 77 8.10 3.62 -3.14
N THR A 78 9.26 4.27 -3.05
CA THR A 78 10.51 3.80 -3.65
C THR A 78 10.94 2.47 -3.03
N ILE A 79 10.93 2.38 -1.70
CA ILE A 79 11.28 1.15 -0.98
C ILE A 79 10.34 0.00 -1.37
N ILE A 80 9.02 0.21 -1.25
CA ILE A 80 8.02 -0.82 -1.58
C ILE A 80 8.12 -1.24 -3.05
N SER A 81 8.30 -0.28 -3.96
CA SER A 81 8.45 -0.57 -5.39
C SER A 81 9.66 -1.46 -5.68
N PHE A 82 10.76 -1.30 -4.95
CA PHE A 82 11.90 -2.18 -5.11
C PHE A 82 11.63 -3.55 -4.49
N LEU A 83 11.09 -3.63 -3.27
CA LEU A 83 10.78 -4.91 -2.63
C LEU A 83 9.86 -5.82 -3.46
N MET A 84 9.02 -5.24 -4.33
CA MET A 84 8.09 -5.96 -5.21
C MET A 84 8.63 -6.28 -6.61
N LYS A 85 9.73 -5.66 -7.04
CA LYS A 85 10.28 -5.83 -8.40
C LYS A 85 11.45 -6.80 -8.37
N SER A 86 11.35 -7.90 -9.12
CA SER A 86 12.47 -8.85 -9.27
C SER A 86 13.47 -8.47 -10.37
N SER A 87 13.10 -7.60 -11.31
CA SER A 87 14.05 -7.08 -12.30
C SER A 87 14.87 -5.96 -11.67
N LYS A 88 16.10 -6.29 -11.27
CA LYS A 88 17.06 -5.36 -10.65
C LYS A 88 18.24 -5.09 -11.61
N PRO A 89 18.85 -3.90 -11.56
CA PRO A 89 20.11 -3.66 -12.24
C PRO A 89 21.22 -4.52 -11.61
N ASP A 90 22.07 -5.10 -12.46
CA ASP A 90 23.24 -5.87 -12.03
C ASP A 90 24.14 -5.04 -11.11
N PHE A 91 24.35 -5.52 -9.89
CA PHE A 91 25.25 -4.88 -8.93
C PHE A 91 26.73 -5.08 -9.33
N GLU A 92 27.11 -6.27 -9.81
CA GLU A 92 28.52 -6.63 -10.05
C GLU A 92 29.11 -6.02 -11.34
N ASN A 93 28.32 -5.93 -12.41
CA ASN A 93 28.75 -5.36 -13.70
C ASN A 93 28.90 -3.82 -13.67
N ASN A 94 28.40 -3.18 -12.62
CA ASN A 94 28.40 -1.74 -12.43
C ASN A 94 29.60 -1.19 -11.64
N LYS A 95 30.61 -2.02 -11.29
CA LYS A 95 31.93 -1.52 -10.79
C LYS A 95 32.72 -0.65 -11.79
N LYS A 96 32.16 -0.38 -12.98
CA LYS A 96 32.67 0.59 -13.96
C LYS A 96 32.43 2.05 -13.58
N TYR A 97 31.68 2.33 -12.51
CA TYR A 97 31.66 3.65 -11.91
C TYR A 97 33.06 3.96 -11.38
N LYS A 98 33.71 4.98 -11.95
CA LYS A 98 35.04 5.43 -11.52
C LYS A 98 35.06 5.60 -9.99
N PRO A 99 36.18 5.36 -9.30
CA PRO A 99 36.28 5.45 -7.83
C PRO A 99 35.97 6.85 -7.22
N SER A 100 35.52 7.81 -8.04
CA SER A 100 35.15 9.17 -7.65
C SER A 100 33.63 9.39 -7.57
N THR A 101 32.79 8.40 -7.88
CA THR A 101 31.32 8.58 -7.91
C THR A 101 30.64 8.00 -6.67
N LYS A 102 30.51 8.87 -5.67
CA LYS A 102 29.48 8.92 -4.61
C LYS A 102 29.06 7.59 -3.95
N GLU A 103 29.62 7.33 -2.76
CA GLU A 103 29.32 6.22 -1.83
C GLU A 103 27.82 5.91 -1.66
N TRP A 104 26.93 6.93 -1.65
CA TRP A 104 25.49 6.70 -1.48
C TRP A 104 24.84 5.84 -2.59
N ILE A 105 25.42 5.81 -3.79
CA ILE A 105 24.86 5.03 -4.92
C ILE A 105 25.04 3.54 -4.64
N ASP A 106 26.19 3.15 -4.10
CA ASP A 106 26.47 1.76 -3.76
C ASP A 106 25.53 1.27 -2.66
N ASP A 107 25.31 2.08 -1.61
CA ASP A 107 24.34 1.80 -0.54
C ASP A 107 22.90 1.69 -1.07
N TYR A 108 22.52 2.60 -1.96
CA TYR A 108 21.20 2.58 -2.59
C TYR A 108 21.00 1.35 -3.48
N MET A 109 22.01 0.99 -4.27
CA MET A 109 22.00 -0.19 -5.13
C MET A 109 21.98 -1.48 -4.31
N TYR A 110 22.71 -1.53 -3.19
CA TYR A 110 22.67 -2.65 -2.25
C TYR A 110 21.28 -2.83 -1.64
N GLY A 111 20.68 -1.75 -1.12
CA GLY A 111 19.32 -1.79 -0.58
C GLY A 111 18.26 -2.18 -1.62
N MET A 112 18.44 -1.73 -2.86
CA MET A 112 17.55 -2.05 -3.99
C MET A 112 17.47 -3.54 -4.29
N GLN A 113 18.52 -4.32 -4.00
CA GLN A 113 18.54 -5.74 -4.32
C GLN A 113 17.65 -6.60 -3.40
N ASN A 114 17.08 -6.03 -2.34
CA ASN A 114 16.21 -6.80 -1.46
C ASN A 114 14.81 -6.99 -2.06
N GLU A 115 14.19 -8.10 -1.68
CA GLU A 115 12.85 -8.53 -2.07
C GLU A 115 12.11 -9.11 -0.85
N ILE A 116 10.80 -9.29 -0.98
CA ILE A 116 9.97 -9.94 0.04
C ILE A 116 9.87 -11.43 -0.26
N TYR A 117 10.16 -12.27 0.73
CA TYR A 117 10.02 -13.72 0.66
C TYR A 117 9.17 -14.25 1.81
N GLU A 118 8.57 -15.41 1.57
CA GLU A 118 7.86 -16.21 2.56
C GLU A 118 8.78 -17.30 3.09
N ILE A 119 8.78 -17.49 4.40
CA ILE A 119 9.55 -18.55 5.07
C ILE A 119 8.65 -19.38 5.97
N GLN A 120 8.89 -20.70 5.99
CA GLN A 120 8.27 -21.59 6.96
C GLN A 120 9.04 -21.55 8.28
N MET A 121 8.31 -21.39 9.38
CA MET A 121 8.87 -21.27 10.73
C MET A 121 8.37 -22.43 11.59
N GLU A 122 9.22 -23.44 11.74
CA GLU A 122 8.87 -24.69 12.43
C GLU A 122 8.86 -24.52 13.97
N PRO A 123 7.87 -25.11 14.66
CA PRO A 123 7.65 -24.88 16.09
C PRO A 123 8.81 -25.38 16.96
N GLU A 124 9.56 -26.40 16.56
CA GLU A 124 10.69 -26.94 17.33
C GLU A 124 11.75 -25.87 17.63
N ILE A 125 11.92 -24.94 16.68
CA ILE A 125 12.93 -23.87 16.73
C ILE A 125 12.35 -22.60 17.35
N PHE A 126 11.17 -22.20 16.92
CA PHE A 126 10.61 -20.86 17.20
C PHE A 126 9.58 -20.83 18.33
N ALA A 127 8.91 -21.94 18.65
CA ALA A 127 7.85 -21.93 19.64
C ALA A 127 8.35 -21.45 21.01
N GLY A 128 7.58 -20.55 21.61
CA GLY A 128 7.86 -19.92 22.88
C GLY A 128 8.84 -18.75 22.85
N TYR A 129 9.25 -18.29 21.67
CA TYR A 129 9.88 -16.98 21.51
C TYR A 129 8.88 -15.95 20.99
N SER A 130 9.08 -14.70 21.38
CA SER A 130 8.34 -13.57 20.83
C SER A 130 8.82 -13.20 19.43
N PHE A 131 7.95 -12.57 18.64
CA PHE A 131 8.28 -12.05 17.32
C PHE A 131 9.52 -11.13 17.35
N SER A 132 9.63 -10.25 18.34
CA SER A 132 10.78 -9.35 18.49
C SER A 132 12.10 -10.08 18.72
N GLN A 133 12.10 -11.14 19.55
CA GLN A 133 13.26 -11.99 19.79
C GLN A 133 13.69 -12.73 18.53
N ILE A 134 12.72 -13.31 17.80
CA ILE A 134 12.98 -14.05 16.57
C ILE A 134 13.48 -13.13 15.47
N SER A 135 12.82 -11.99 15.26
CA SER A 135 13.25 -10.97 14.29
C SER A 135 14.67 -10.49 14.57
N SER A 136 15.02 -10.23 15.85
CA SER A 136 16.39 -9.86 16.22
C SER A 136 17.39 -10.98 15.91
N GLN A 137 17.03 -12.25 16.10
CA GLN A 137 17.95 -13.36 15.91
C GLN A 137 18.19 -13.67 14.44
N LEU A 138 17.12 -13.64 13.63
CA LEU A 138 17.19 -13.74 12.17
C LEU A 138 18.11 -12.69 11.58
N TYR A 139 17.98 -11.43 12.02
CA TYR A 139 18.83 -10.35 11.54
C TYR A 139 20.30 -10.55 11.94
N LYS A 140 20.57 -10.93 13.19
CA LYS A 140 21.95 -11.12 13.68
C LYS A 140 22.70 -12.24 12.97
N GLN A 141 22.05 -13.38 12.71
CA GLN A 141 22.72 -14.55 12.13
C GLN A 141 22.69 -14.58 10.61
N LEU A 142 21.59 -14.14 9.99
CA LEU A 142 21.35 -14.30 8.56
C LEU A 142 21.22 -12.97 7.81
N GLN A 143 21.22 -11.82 8.50
CA GLN A 143 20.96 -10.49 7.89
C GLN A 143 19.57 -10.41 7.20
N ILE A 144 18.61 -11.19 7.68
CA ILE A 144 17.23 -11.23 7.18
C ILE A 144 16.32 -10.44 8.11
N ILE A 145 15.41 -9.64 7.55
CA ILE A 145 14.49 -8.80 8.32
C ILE A 145 13.09 -9.43 8.32
N LEU A 146 12.70 -10.08 9.41
CA LEU A 146 11.32 -10.53 9.62
C LEU A 146 10.43 -9.33 9.98
N PHE A 147 9.41 -9.07 9.15
CA PHE A 147 8.54 -7.91 9.31
C PHE A 147 7.05 -8.24 9.46
N ALA A 148 6.62 -9.44 9.09
CA ALA A 148 5.24 -9.89 9.31
C ALA A 148 5.15 -11.40 9.50
N ILE A 149 4.02 -11.86 10.03
CA ILE A 149 3.66 -13.27 10.16
C ILE A 149 2.22 -13.50 9.72
N GLU A 150 1.95 -14.67 9.15
CA GLU A 150 0.61 -15.16 8.90
C GLU A 150 0.16 -16.02 10.08
N VAL A 151 -1.02 -15.72 10.62
CA VAL A 151 -1.60 -16.48 11.73
C VAL A 151 -3.03 -16.87 11.35
N PRO A 152 -3.38 -18.16 11.42
CA PRO A 152 -4.77 -18.61 11.25
C PRO A 152 -5.63 -18.07 12.39
N ILE A 153 -6.82 -17.56 12.08
CA ILE A 153 -7.81 -17.13 13.08
C ILE A 153 -9.13 -17.82 12.79
N PHE A 154 -9.78 -18.31 13.84
CA PHE A 154 -11.12 -18.88 13.77
C PHE A 154 -12.17 -17.78 13.95
N ILE A 155 -12.95 -17.51 12.91
CA ILE A 155 -14.10 -16.59 12.90
C ILE A 155 -15.30 -17.38 12.38
N ASP A 156 -16.41 -17.41 13.13
CA ASP A 156 -17.69 -18.00 12.69
C ASP A 156 -17.57 -19.42 12.05
N ASN A 157 -16.77 -20.30 12.66
CA ASN A 157 -16.44 -21.67 12.19
C ASN A 157 -15.65 -21.76 10.88
N GLN A 158 -15.05 -20.65 10.43
CA GLN A 158 -14.10 -20.61 9.32
C GLN A 158 -12.70 -20.23 9.82
N VAL A 159 -11.68 -20.80 9.18
CA VAL A 159 -10.28 -20.43 9.39
C VAL A 159 -9.90 -19.39 8.36
N GLU A 160 -9.55 -18.19 8.81
CA GLU A 160 -9.02 -17.14 7.97
C GLU A 160 -7.56 -16.90 8.35
N ASN A 161 -6.65 -17.04 7.39
CA ASN A 161 -5.27 -16.69 7.60
C ASN A 161 -5.10 -15.18 7.48
N THR A 162 -4.68 -14.52 8.56
CA THR A 162 -4.45 -13.08 8.57
C THR A 162 -2.98 -12.76 8.75
N VAL A 163 -2.50 -11.79 7.98
CA VAL A 163 -1.13 -11.29 8.07
C VAL A 163 -1.06 -10.15 9.09
N PHE A 164 -0.18 -10.30 10.09
CA PHE A 164 0.12 -9.30 11.10
C PHE A 164 1.49 -8.69 10.84
N ILE A 165 1.54 -7.37 10.67
CA ILE A 165 2.78 -6.63 10.47
C ILE A 165 3.36 -6.22 11.81
N ASN A 166 4.61 -6.61 12.07
CA ASN A 166 5.38 -6.34 13.28
C ASN A 166 4.64 -6.57 14.61
N PRO A 167 4.07 -7.77 14.86
CA PRO A 167 3.41 -8.07 16.12
C PRO A 167 4.45 -8.39 17.21
N ALA A 168 5.16 -7.37 17.71
CA ALA A 168 6.36 -7.48 18.54
C ALA A 168 6.26 -8.48 19.72
N ASP A 169 5.11 -8.49 20.39
CA ASP A 169 4.84 -9.30 21.58
C ASP A 169 4.17 -10.65 21.26
N TYR A 170 3.89 -10.95 19.98
CA TYR A 170 3.30 -12.23 19.59
C TYR A 170 4.24 -13.37 19.95
N LEU A 171 3.71 -14.32 20.70
CA LEU A 171 4.43 -15.50 21.16
C LEU A 171 4.16 -16.66 20.20
N PHE A 172 5.22 -17.19 19.57
CA PHE A 172 5.08 -18.27 18.61
C PHE A 172 4.54 -19.53 19.28
N GLU A 173 3.43 -20.03 18.74
CA GLU A 173 2.73 -21.20 19.24
C GLU A 173 3.29 -22.50 18.65
N ASN A 174 2.81 -23.64 19.15
CA ASN A 174 3.30 -24.96 18.76
C ASN A 174 2.67 -25.47 17.44
N PHE A 175 2.77 -24.67 16.37
CA PHE A 175 2.41 -25.04 15.00
C PHE A 175 3.33 -24.31 14.01
N THR A 176 3.38 -24.75 12.76
CA THR A 176 4.20 -24.11 11.71
C THR A 176 3.59 -22.77 11.31
N HIS A 177 4.37 -21.69 11.45
CA HIS A 177 3.95 -20.35 11.04
C HIS A 177 4.55 -20.01 9.68
N VAL A 178 3.94 -19.06 8.97
CA VAL A 178 4.54 -18.42 7.78
C VAL A 178 5.03 -17.03 8.18
N GLY A 179 6.31 -16.77 7.96
CA GLY A 179 6.93 -15.47 8.19
C GLY A 179 7.21 -14.76 6.87
N TYR A 180 6.99 -13.45 6.83
CA TYR A 180 7.38 -12.60 5.70
C TYR A 180 8.65 -11.86 6.04
N VAL A 181 9.65 -12.00 5.17
CA VAL A 181 10.99 -11.46 5.39
C VAL A 181 11.44 -10.59 4.22
N ILE A 182 12.28 -9.61 4.52
CA ILE A 182 13.05 -8.86 3.52
C ILE A 182 14.47 -9.44 3.50
N ALA A 183 14.91 -9.88 2.33
CA ALA A 183 16.24 -10.45 2.12
C ALA A 183 16.74 -10.18 0.70
N HIS A 184 18.05 -10.31 0.49
CA HIS A 184 18.68 -10.16 -0.82
C HIS A 184 18.38 -11.33 -1.78
N GLN A 185 18.14 -12.51 -1.22
CA GLN A 185 17.83 -13.75 -1.94
C GLN A 185 16.83 -14.57 -1.13
N ASN A 186 16.13 -15.49 -1.79
CA ASN A 186 15.20 -16.39 -1.10
C ASN A 186 15.94 -17.23 -0.04
N PRO A 187 15.64 -17.06 1.26
CA PRO A 187 16.34 -17.78 2.31
C PRO A 187 16.12 -19.28 2.25
N GLU A 188 17.18 -20.07 2.35
CA GLU A 188 17.04 -21.52 2.36
C GLU A 188 16.48 -22.02 3.70
N LYS A 189 15.52 -22.94 3.65
CA LYS A 189 14.97 -23.60 4.85
C LYS A 189 16.07 -24.19 5.74
N SER A 190 17.13 -24.74 5.13
CA SER A 190 18.25 -25.35 5.86
C SER A 190 19.07 -24.35 6.70
N GLU A 191 19.06 -23.06 6.35
CA GLU A 191 19.73 -22.00 7.11
C GLU A 191 18.85 -21.52 8.26
N ILE A 192 17.55 -21.38 8.01
CA ILE A 192 16.54 -21.02 9.01
C ILE A 192 16.50 -22.07 10.11
N ASP A 193 16.55 -23.35 9.75
CA ASP A 193 16.49 -24.46 10.69
C ASP A 193 17.72 -24.54 11.62
N LYS A 194 18.84 -23.90 11.23
CA LYS A 194 20.09 -23.88 11.99
C LYS A 194 20.15 -22.70 12.98
N ILE A 195 19.13 -21.86 13.05
CA ILE A 195 19.12 -20.69 13.93
C ILE A 195 19.23 -21.15 15.38
N LYS A 196 20.22 -20.59 16.07
CA LYS A 196 20.45 -20.84 17.50
C LYS A 196 20.04 -19.63 18.29
N PHE A 197 19.25 -19.83 19.33
CA PHE A 197 18.95 -18.81 20.33
C PHE A 197 19.97 -18.93 21.48
N SER A 198 20.28 -17.82 22.13
CA SER A 198 21.15 -17.84 23.31
C SER A 198 20.44 -18.57 24.46
N ASP A 199 21.17 -19.41 25.19
CA ASP A 199 20.65 -20.13 26.37
C ASP A 199 20.13 -19.20 27.49
N GLN A 200 20.47 -17.91 27.43
CA GLN A 200 19.97 -16.89 28.35
C GLN A 200 18.51 -16.47 28.05
N ILE A 201 18.01 -16.70 26.84
CA ILE A 201 16.65 -16.37 26.44
C ILE A 201 15.77 -17.57 26.77
N GLN A 202 14.98 -17.45 27.84
CA GLN A 202 14.03 -18.49 28.21
C GLN A 202 12.86 -18.52 27.23
N ARG A 203 12.47 -19.73 26.80
CA ARG A 203 11.24 -19.94 26.04
C ARG A 203 10.06 -19.82 26.99
N ASP A 204 9.12 -18.96 26.64
CA ASP A 204 7.84 -18.84 27.33
C ASP A 204 6.80 -19.67 26.59
N PHE A 205 6.30 -20.71 27.23
CA PHE A 205 5.20 -21.53 26.69
C PHE A 205 3.86 -21.20 27.36
N GLN A 206 3.81 -20.12 28.16
CA GLN A 206 2.59 -19.60 28.75
C GLN A 206 1.86 -18.73 27.72
N TYR A 207 1.13 -19.40 26.84
CA TYR A 207 0.21 -18.72 25.95
C TYR A 207 -0.93 -18.09 26.79
N PRO A 208 -1.24 -16.80 26.64
CA PRO A 208 -2.37 -16.12 27.26
C PRO A 208 -3.65 -16.93 27.05
N VAL A 209 -4.14 -17.53 28.12
CA VAL A 209 -5.34 -18.35 28.09
C VAL A 209 -6.56 -17.44 28.06
N LEU A 210 -7.20 -17.31 26.90
CA LEU A 210 -8.59 -16.83 26.85
C LEU A 210 -9.51 -17.93 27.40
N LYS A 211 -10.44 -17.56 28.29
CA LYS A 211 -11.28 -18.51 29.02
C LYS A 211 -12.06 -19.43 28.06
N LYS A 212 -11.62 -20.69 28.01
CA LYS A 212 -12.17 -21.86 27.32
C LYS A 212 -13.68 -21.84 27.08
N GLN A 213 -14.08 -21.77 25.82
CA GLN A 213 -15.13 -22.64 25.26
C GLN A 213 -14.74 -23.07 23.84
N SER A 214 -14.28 -24.33 23.74
CA SER A 214 -14.11 -25.18 22.54
C SER A 214 -13.12 -24.78 21.43
N THR A 215 -12.04 -25.57 21.39
CA THR A 215 -11.16 -25.92 20.24
C THR A 215 -10.42 -24.78 19.51
N VAL A 216 -9.14 -24.64 19.92
CA VAL A 216 -8.04 -23.88 19.30
C VAL A 216 -8.33 -22.38 19.16
N ASP A 217 -8.05 -21.64 20.24
CA ASP A 217 -8.29 -20.20 20.32
C ASP A 217 -6.97 -19.43 20.50
N TYR A 218 -6.60 -18.68 19.44
CA TYR A 218 -5.42 -17.83 19.36
C TYR A 218 -5.60 -16.51 20.14
N GLN A 219 -4.50 -15.97 20.69
CA GLN A 219 -4.46 -14.66 21.39
C GLN A 219 -5.13 -13.52 20.59
N LEU A 220 -5.02 -13.60 19.26
CA LEU A 220 -5.47 -12.59 18.32
C LEU A 220 -6.98 -12.45 18.24
N GLN A 221 -7.79 -13.43 18.65
CA GLN A 221 -9.25 -13.25 18.72
C GLN A 221 -9.65 -12.07 19.63
N SER A 222 -8.85 -11.74 20.64
CA SER A 222 -9.13 -10.59 21.53
C SER A 222 -8.75 -9.25 20.90
N LEU A 223 -7.61 -9.19 20.18
CA LEU A 223 -7.18 -8.06 19.35
C LEU A 223 -8.13 -7.83 18.16
N ILE A 224 -8.61 -8.93 17.57
CA ILE A 224 -9.54 -8.94 16.45
C ILE A 224 -10.96 -8.65 16.93
N LYS A 225 -11.44 -9.12 18.09
CA LYS A 225 -12.75 -8.67 18.65
C LYS A 225 -12.75 -7.17 18.97
N GLN A 226 -11.60 -6.57 19.27
CA GLN A 226 -11.46 -5.12 19.32
C GLN A 226 -11.53 -4.45 17.93
N GLN A 227 -11.04 -5.10 16.87
CA GLN A 227 -11.12 -4.61 15.47
C GLN A 227 -12.46 -4.91 14.76
N GLN A 228 -13.11 -6.04 15.08
CA GLN A 228 -14.34 -6.59 14.48
C GLN A 228 -15.59 -6.18 15.26
N ASN A 229 -15.50 -5.37 16.32
CA ASN A 229 -16.67 -4.62 16.76
C ASN A 229 -17.10 -3.70 15.62
N LEU A 230 -18.15 -4.15 14.90
CA LEU A 230 -18.79 -3.71 13.66
C LEU A 230 -19.23 -2.23 13.58
N GLN A 231 -18.57 -1.30 14.26
CA GLN A 231 -18.82 0.14 14.21
C GLN A 231 -17.55 0.99 14.07
N HIS A 232 -16.35 0.39 14.02
CA HIS A 232 -15.11 1.14 13.93
C HIS A 232 -14.33 0.81 12.66
N THR A 233 -14.59 1.59 11.61
CA THR A 233 -13.70 1.67 10.44
C THR A 233 -12.25 1.92 10.88
N PRO A 234 -11.24 1.36 10.17
CA PRO A 234 -9.82 1.52 10.54
C PRO A 234 -9.29 2.95 10.35
N PHE A 235 -10.17 3.87 9.96
CA PHE A 235 -9.90 5.28 9.75
C PHE A 235 -10.85 6.17 10.54
N TYR A 236 -10.38 7.37 10.87
CA TYR A 236 -11.17 8.45 11.46
C TYR A 236 -12.25 8.91 10.49
N GLN A 237 -13.48 8.97 10.98
CA GLN A 237 -14.65 9.47 10.24
C GLN A 237 -15.37 10.57 11.03
N ASN A 238 -16.07 11.44 10.31
CA ASN A 238 -17.01 12.37 10.92
C ASN A 238 -18.20 11.60 11.53
N LYS A 239 -18.76 12.13 12.62
CA LYS A 239 -19.95 11.53 13.24
C LYS A 239 -21.12 11.56 12.24
N ALA A 240 -21.89 10.47 12.20
CA ALA A 240 -23.11 10.38 11.38
C ALA A 240 -24.01 11.60 11.63
N GLY A 241 -24.35 12.32 10.56
CA GLY A 241 -25.19 13.53 10.60
C GLY A 241 -24.46 14.86 10.41
N ILE A 242 -23.12 14.92 10.56
CA ILE A 242 -22.31 16.11 10.22
C ILE A 242 -21.86 16.05 8.75
N HIS A 243 -22.73 15.55 7.85
CA HIS A 243 -22.47 15.64 6.41
C HIS A 243 -22.87 17.04 5.94
N ALA A 244 -22.04 18.02 6.28
CA ALA A 244 -22.19 19.37 5.77
C ALA A 244 -22.00 19.33 4.24
N LEU A 245 -23.10 19.41 3.47
CA LEU A 245 -23.04 19.60 2.02
C LEU A 245 -22.34 20.93 1.66
N SER A 246 -22.27 21.86 2.61
CA SER A 246 -21.47 23.07 2.48
C SER A 246 -19.99 22.73 2.43
N LEU A 247 -19.34 23.13 1.34
CA LEU A 247 -17.89 23.11 1.22
C LEU A 247 -17.30 23.89 2.41
N ASN A 248 -16.33 23.31 3.10
CA ASN A 248 -15.52 24.03 4.08
C ASN A 248 -14.58 24.99 3.32
N GLN A 249 -15.13 26.12 2.85
CA GLN A 249 -14.38 27.13 2.14
C GLN A 249 -13.48 27.88 3.11
N VAL A 250 -12.21 27.96 2.76
CA VAL A 250 -11.21 28.69 3.53
C VAL A 250 -11.29 30.15 3.12
N GLN A 251 -11.92 30.98 3.95
CA GLN A 251 -11.95 32.44 3.75
C GLN A 251 -10.87 33.14 4.59
N GLU A 252 -10.63 32.70 5.83
CA GLU A 252 -9.71 33.38 6.77
C GLU A 252 -8.82 32.45 7.63
N LYS A 253 -8.99 31.12 7.52
CA LYS A 253 -8.21 30.18 8.33
C LYS A 253 -6.77 30.09 7.82
N LYS A 254 -5.82 30.52 8.65
CA LYS A 254 -4.39 30.23 8.45
C LYS A 254 -4.14 28.77 8.86
N PHE A 255 -3.64 27.97 7.93
CA PHE A 255 -3.22 26.60 8.22
C PHE A 255 -1.72 26.55 8.50
N GLU A 256 -1.35 25.64 9.41
CA GLU A 256 0.02 25.22 9.63
C GLU A 256 0.02 23.70 9.76
N ASN A 257 1.11 23.05 9.31
CA ASN A 257 1.26 21.60 9.35
C ASN A 257 0.07 20.88 8.70
N HIS A 258 -0.24 21.23 7.44
CA HIS A 258 -1.32 20.63 6.64
C HIS A 258 -0.79 20.04 5.33
N PHE A 259 -1.59 19.19 4.70
CA PHE A 259 -1.31 18.69 3.36
C PHE A 259 -2.11 19.48 2.33
N ILE A 260 -1.52 19.73 1.17
CA ILE A 260 -2.20 20.34 0.02
C ILE A 260 -2.28 19.31 -1.09
N VAL A 261 -3.46 19.14 -1.69
CA VAL A 261 -3.68 18.27 -2.85
C VAL A 261 -4.24 19.13 -3.97
N TYR A 262 -3.48 19.31 -5.04
CA TYR A 262 -3.94 19.96 -6.26
C TYR A 262 -4.44 18.93 -7.27
N GLY A 263 -5.64 19.15 -7.80
CA GLY A 263 -6.28 18.26 -8.76
C GLY A 263 -7.35 17.37 -8.12
N ILE A 264 -8.34 16.99 -8.93
CA ILE A 264 -9.50 16.19 -8.49
C ILE A 264 -9.56 14.92 -9.33
N LEU A 265 -9.57 13.78 -8.65
CA LEU A 265 -9.74 12.45 -9.22
C LEU A 265 -11.04 11.81 -8.67
N PRO A 266 -11.75 10.98 -9.46
CA PRO A 266 -12.93 10.25 -8.99
C PRO A 266 -12.64 9.41 -7.73
N SER A 267 -11.47 8.78 -7.70
CA SER A 267 -11.02 7.87 -6.63
C SER A 267 -10.27 8.56 -5.48
N LEU A 268 -10.40 9.88 -5.31
CA LEU A 268 -9.65 10.65 -4.31
C LEU A 268 -9.85 10.16 -2.87
N LYS A 269 -10.94 9.44 -2.58
CA LYS A 269 -11.16 8.80 -1.27
C LYS A 269 -9.99 7.88 -0.87
N HIS A 270 -9.42 7.13 -1.81
CA HIS A 270 -8.32 6.19 -1.55
C HIS A 270 -7.04 6.93 -1.17
N LEU A 271 -6.82 8.14 -1.69
CA LEU A 271 -5.72 9.00 -1.26
C LEU A 271 -5.91 9.48 0.19
N LEU A 272 -7.14 9.80 0.60
CA LEU A 272 -7.40 10.34 1.94
C LEU A 272 -7.37 9.26 3.04
N MET A 273 -7.64 8.01 2.70
CA MET A 273 -7.71 6.90 3.65
C MET A 273 -6.43 6.75 4.50
N PRO A 274 -5.22 6.69 3.94
CA PRO A 274 -3.99 6.59 4.74
C PRO A 274 -3.76 7.78 5.67
N PHE A 275 -4.12 9.00 5.25
CA PHE A 275 -4.02 10.21 6.09
C PHE A 275 -5.01 10.22 7.27
N ARG A 276 -5.96 9.29 7.28
CA ARG A 276 -6.99 9.16 8.31
C ARG A 276 -6.94 7.81 9.00
N ALA A 277 -5.90 7.01 8.81
CA ALA A 277 -5.72 5.76 9.53
C ALA A 277 -5.70 6.01 11.05
N LYS A 278 -6.39 5.18 11.82
CA LYS A 278 -6.44 5.27 13.29
C LYS A 278 -5.12 4.95 13.97
N SER A 279 -4.19 4.30 13.26
CA SER A 279 -2.82 4.09 13.71
C SER A 279 -1.99 5.38 13.78
N LEU A 280 -2.48 6.49 13.19
CA LEU A 280 -1.85 7.79 13.35
C LEU A 280 -2.22 8.40 14.71
N GLU A 281 -1.21 8.84 15.45
CA GLU A 281 -1.40 9.60 16.70
C GLU A 281 -2.07 10.95 16.45
N THR A 282 -1.73 11.59 15.33
CA THR A 282 -2.25 12.91 14.97
C THR A 282 -2.71 12.96 13.52
N ILE A 283 -3.82 13.68 13.27
CA ILE A 283 -4.34 13.91 11.91
C ILE A 283 -4.24 15.39 11.53
N HIS A 284 -3.58 15.62 10.39
CA HIS A 284 -3.38 16.94 9.82
C HIS A 284 -4.55 17.34 8.89
N PRO A 285 -4.89 18.64 8.83
CA PRO A 285 -5.82 19.15 7.82
C PRO A 285 -5.35 18.81 6.40
N ILE A 286 -6.30 18.53 5.52
CA ILE A 286 -6.02 18.36 4.09
C ILE A 286 -6.80 19.41 3.33
N LEU A 287 -6.08 20.19 2.53
CA LEU A 287 -6.62 21.24 1.69
C LEU A 287 -6.59 20.77 0.23
N ILE A 288 -7.76 20.58 -0.34
CA ILE A 288 -7.92 20.26 -1.77
C ILE A 288 -8.02 21.58 -2.54
N MET A 289 -7.15 21.75 -3.52
CA MET A 289 -7.12 22.92 -4.41
C MET A 289 -7.43 22.47 -5.84
N ASN A 290 -8.29 23.21 -6.53
CA ASN A 290 -8.55 23.01 -7.95
C ASN A 290 -9.10 24.27 -8.60
N GLN A 291 -8.90 24.44 -9.91
CA GLN A 291 -9.45 25.59 -10.64
C GLN A 291 -10.98 25.50 -10.77
N GLU A 292 -11.48 24.29 -10.99
CA GLU A 292 -12.91 23.99 -11.08
C GLU A 292 -13.48 23.58 -9.70
N PRO A 293 -14.76 23.85 -9.43
CA PRO A 293 -15.41 23.39 -8.21
C PRO A 293 -15.42 21.86 -8.13
N ILE A 294 -15.32 21.33 -6.91
CA ILE A 294 -15.38 19.88 -6.70
C ILE A 294 -16.79 19.32 -6.97
N PRO A 295 -16.92 18.25 -7.78
CA PRO A 295 -18.20 17.59 -8.00
C PRO A 295 -18.83 17.08 -6.70
N THR A 296 -20.15 17.23 -6.57
CA THR A 296 -20.91 16.84 -5.37
C THR A 296 -20.79 15.34 -5.05
N SER A 297 -20.70 14.49 -6.07
CA SER A 297 -20.52 13.04 -5.91
C SER A 297 -19.22 12.70 -5.19
N ILE A 298 -18.13 13.35 -5.58
CA ILE A 298 -16.80 13.19 -4.96
C ILE A 298 -16.82 13.81 -3.57
N TRP A 299 -17.30 15.05 -3.41
CA TRP A 299 -17.34 15.71 -2.10
C TRP A 299 -18.11 14.91 -1.05
N LYS A 300 -19.22 14.27 -1.43
CA LYS A 300 -20.00 13.40 -0.52
C LYS A 300 -19.17 12.24 0.04
N GLN A 301 -18.25 11.69 -0.75
CA GLN A 301 -17.34 10.64 -0.30
C GLN A 301 -16.25 11.21 0.61
N LEU A 302 -15.66 12.36 0.25
CA LEU A 302 -14.56 12.97 1.01
C LEU A 302 -15.02 13.57 2.35
N ASN A 303 -16.24 14.08 2.42
CA ASN A 303 -16.83 14.68 3.62
C ASN A 303 -17.11 13.65 4.74
N GLN A 304 -16.88 12.36 4.48
CA GLN A 304 -16.83 11.34 5.51
C GLN A 304 -15.59 11.49 6.40
N PHE A 305 -14.52 12.09 5.88
CA PHE A 305 -13.27 12.28 6.60
C PHE A 305 -13.23 13.63 7.34
N PRO A 306 -12.66 13.69 8.56
CA PRO A 306 -12.50 14.93 9.29
C PRO A 306 -11.42 15.83 8.70
N LYS A 307 -11.53 17.14 8.96
CA LYS A 307 -10.54 18.18 8.61
C LYS A 307 -10.20 18.24 7.11
N ILE A 308 -11.19 18.05 6.24
CA ILE A 308 -11.05 18.24 4.79
C ILE A 308 -11.60 19.62 4.41
N TYR A 309 -10.81 20.35 3.64
CA TYR A 309 -11.09 21.72 3.19
C TYR A 309 -10.93 21.81 1.68
N PHE A 310 -11.65 22.74 1.05
CA PHE A 310 -11.56 22.99 -0.38
C PHE A 310 -11.31 24.47 -0.65
N ILE A 311 -10.41 24.75 -1.58
CA ILE A 311 -10.15 26.08 -2.13
C ILE A 311 -10.22 25.99 -3.65
N GLN A 312 -11.05 26.83 -4.25
CA GLN A 312 -11.03 27.04 -5.69
C GLN A 312 -9.90 28.03 -6.03
N GLY A 313 -8.94 27.62 -6.86
CA GLY A 313 -7.77 28.41 -7.23
C GLY A 313 -6.76 27.65 -8.07
N SER A 314 -5.76 28.37 -8.57
CA SER A 314 -4.67 27.81 -9.38
C SER A 314 -3.33 27.92 -8.66
N PRO A 315 -2.51 26.85 -8.60
CA PRO A 315 -1.16 26.92 -8.08
C PRO A 315 -0.25 27.78 -8.97
N LEU A 316 -0.66 28.09 -10.20
CA LEU A 316 0.05 29.02 -11.07
C LEU A 316 -0.23 30.49 -10.73
N ASP A 317 -1.12 30.80 -9.78
CA ASP A 317 -1.27 32.13 -9.17
C ASP A 317 -0.58 32.17 -7.78
N TYR A 318 0.21 33.22 -7.52
CA TYR A 318 0.87 33.42 -6.22
C TYR A 318 -0.14 33.66 -5.10
N LYS A 319 -1.21 34.43 -5.37
CA LYS A 319 -2.22 34.76 -4.34
C LYS A 319 -2.94 33.52 -3.82
N ASP A 320 -3.20 32.57 -4.70
CA ASP A 320 -3.83 31.29 -4.34
C ASP A 320 -2.90 30.41 -3.52
N LEU A 321 -1.61 30.35 -3.85
CA LEU A 321 -0.61 29.64 -3.05
C LEU A 321 -0.44 30.26 -1.65
N GLU A 322 -0.45 31.60 -1.55
CA GLU A 322 -0.39 32.31 -0.28
C GLU A 322 -1.66 32.04 0.56
N ARG A 323 -2.84 32.09 -0.07
CA ARG A 323 -4.12 31.75 0.58
C ARG A 323 -4.16 30.30 1.05
N ALA A 324 -3.53 29.38 0.32
CA ALA A 324 -3.38 27.98 0.70
C ALA A 324 -2.28 27.73 1.75
N CYS A 325 -1.56 28.76 2.18
CA CYS A 325 -0.48 28.69 3.17
C CYS A 325 0.62 27.66 2.79
N VAL A 326 1.03 27.61 1.52
CA VAL A 326 1.97 26.61 1.01
C VAL A 326 3.31 26.58 1.75
N SER A 327 3.78 27.71 2.28
CA SER A 327 5.00 27.80 3.09
C SER A 327 4.94 27.07 4.43
N LYS A 328 3.75 26.68 4.88
CA LYS A 328 3.53 25.94 6.13
C LYS A 328 2.96 24.54 5.92
N ALA A 329 2.87 24.09 4.67
CA ALA A 329 2.39 22.78 4.31
C ALA A 329 3.48 21.71 4.54
N LEU A 330 3.09 20.53 5.01
CA LEU A 330 3.97 19.37 5.17
C LEU A 330 4.35 18.75 3.84
N ALA A 331 3.39 18.72 2.90
CA ALA A 331 3.62 18.31 1.52
C ALA A 331 2.58 18.95 0.59
N PHE A 332 3.00 19.17 -0.65
CA PHE A 332 2.13 19.59 -1.74
C PHE A 332 2.06 18.48 -2.78
N LEU A 333 0.89 17.91 -2.98
CA LEU A 333 0.65 16.84 -3.93
C LEU A 333 0.02 17.38 -5.21
N ILE A 334 0.62 17.06 -6.35
CA ILE A 334 0.12 17.44 -7.68
C ILE A 334 -0.49 16.18 -8.30
N LEU A 335 -1.80 16.21 -8.55
CA LEU A 335 -2.55 15.16 -9.23
C LEU A 335 -2.88 15.63 -10.63
N SER A 336 -2.18 15.10 -11.62
CA SER A 336 -2.44 15.39 -13.02
C SER A 336 -3.50 14.42 -13.53
N LYS A 337 -4.50 14.95 -14.24
CA LYS A 337 -5.41 14.10 -15.03
C LYS A 337 -4.58 13.50 -16.16
N ILE A 338 -4.69 12.18 -16.34
CA ILE A 338 -4.23 11.55 -17.58
C ILE A 338 -5.17 12.10 -18.64
N GLN A 339 -4.67 12.89 -19.58
CA GLN A 339 -5.49 13.36 -20.71
C GLN A 339 -5.86 12.13 -21.53
N ASP A 340 -7.14 12.04 -21.90
CA ASP A 340 -7.62 11.02 -22.84
C ASP A 340 -6.78 11.11 -24.12
N GLU A 341 -6.27 9.98 -24.62
CA GLU A 341 -5.44 9.87 -25.84
C GLU A 341 -6.23 10.19 -27.13
N ASP A 342 -7.24 11.05 -27.07
CA ASP A 342 -8.16 11.36 -28.16
C ASP A 342 -7.61 12.39 -29.16
N GLU A 343 -6.39 12.89 -28.95
CA GLU A 343 -5.71 13.68 -29.97
C GLU A 343 -4.54 12.88 -30.55
N GLU A 344 -4.65 12.53 -31.84
CA GLU A 344 -3.54 12.23 -32.76
C GLU A 344 -2.56 13.43 -32.83
N SER A 345 -2.01 13.85 -31.71
CA SER A 345 -0.98 14.84 -31.62
C SER A 345 0.31 14.13 -31.23
N THR A 346 1.33 14.40 -32.03
CA THR A 346 2.72 13.96 -31.90
C THR A 346 3.42 14.50 -30.64
N GLN A 347 2.67 14.80 -29.56
CA GLN A 347 3.08 15.54 -28.38
C GLN A 347 3.07 14.71 -27.08
N ALA A 348 3.54 13.46 -27.14
CA ALA A 348 3.87 12.68 -25.94
C ALA A 348 4.76 13.40 -24.88
N PRO A 349 5.67 14.36 -25.19
CA PRO A 349 6.48 15.00 -24.15
C PRO A 349 5.78 16.12 -23.35
N ILE A 350 4.52 16.48 -23.63
CA ILE A 350 3.86 17.65 -23.01
C ILE A 350 2.89 17.28 -21.87
N ILE A 351 2.57 15.99 -21.69
CA ILE A 351 1.58 15.51 -20.71
C ILE A 351 1.91 15.98 -19.27
N ASP A 352 3.19 16.05 -18.91
CA ASP A 352 3.65 16.44 -17.57
C ASP A 352 4.06 17.92 -17.46
N ALA A 353 3.90 18.73 -18.50
CA ALA A 353 4.38 20.10 -18.53
C ALA A 353 3.78 20.94 -17.38
N GLU A 354 2.46 20.87 -17.18
CA GLU A 354 1.78 21.58 -16.09
C GLU A 354 2.30 21.13 -14.72
N THR A 355 2.45 19.82 -14.51
CA THR A 355 3.02 19.22 -13.29
C THR A 355 4.40 19.82 -12.98
N ILE A 356 5.26 19.88 -13.99
CA ILE A 356 6.63 20.39 -13.87
C ILE A 356 6.64 21.90 -13.57
N PHE A 357 5.78 22.69 -14.22
CA PHE A 357 5.66 24.12 -13.96
C PHE A 357 5.19 24.41 -12.54
N ILE A 358 4.17 23.68 -12.06
CA ILE A 358 3.67 23.79 -10.70
C ILE A 358 4.77 23.44 -9.69
N TYR A 359 5.46 22.32 -9.91
CA TYR A 359 6.58 21.89 -9.06
C TYR A 359 7.67 22.96 -8.96
N LYS A 360 8.16 23.47 -10.09
CA LYS A 360 9.20 24.51 -10.12
C LYS A 360 8.75 25.79 -9.42
N LYS A 361 7.49 26.17 -9.60
CA LYS A 361 6.95 27.38 -8.97
C LYS A 361 6.90 27.24 -7.45
N ILE A 362 6.46 26.09 -6.94
CA ILE A 362 6.43 25.82 -5.49
C ILE A 362 7.85 25.76 -4.92
N GLN A 363 8.78 25.11 -5.63
CA GLN A 363 10.18 25.03 -5.21
C GLN A 363 10.83 26.41 -5.08
N ASN A 364 10.50 27.36 -5.96
CA ASN A 364 11.02 28.73 -5.85
C ASN A 364 10.47 29.50 -4.64
N LEU A 365 9.31 29.11 -4.11
CA LEU A 365 8.68 29.76 -2.95
C LEU A 365 9.17 29.19 -1.63
N ASN A 366 9.50 27.90 -1.60
CA ASN A 366 10.08 27.18 -0.48
C ASN A 366 11.37 26.49 -0.94
N PRO A 367 12.50 27.23 -1.05
CA PRO A 367 13.76 26.71 -1.56
C PRO A 367 14.39 25.62 -0.67
#